data_AF-A0A945L409-F1
#
_entry.id   AF-A0A945L409-F1
#
_cell.length_a   1.000
_cell.length_b   1.000
_cell.length_c   1.000
_cell.angle_alpha   90.00
_cell.angle_beta   90.00
_cell.angle_gamma   90.00
#
_symmetry.space_group_name_H-M   'P 1'
#
loop_
_entity.id
_entity.type
_entity.pdbx_description
1 polymer ?
#
loop_
_entity_poly.entity_id
_entity_poly.type
_entity_poly.pdbx_seq_one_letter_code
_entity_poly.pdbx_strand_id
1 'polypeptide(L)' 'MNSILVTGGSGFIGSNFVRLLLSNNASLLKENGYDHLINLDALTYAGNPANLSDFENTEAYEFVH' A
#
# COMPACT_ATOMS: atom_id res chain seq x y z
N MET A 1 5.20 -6.52 -15.12
CA MET A 1 4.91 -6.15 -13.73
C MET A 1 4.37 -4.74 -13.74
N ASN A 2 3.07 -4.62 -13.55
CA ASN A 2 2.40 -3.32 -13.49
C ASN A 2 2.28 -2.90 -12.03
N SER A 3 2.78 -1.72 -11.69
CA SER A 3 2.77 -1.21 -10.32
C SER A 3 1.86 0.01 -10.20
N ILE A 4 1.17 0.13 -9.08
CA ILE A 4 0.49 1.36 -8.68
C ILE A 4 1.31 2.06 -7.60
N LEU A 5 1.54 3.37 -7.78
CA LEU A 5 2.20 4.21 -6.79
C LEU A 5 1.15 4.89 -5.93
N VAL A 6 1.22 4.69 -4.62
CA VAL A 6 0.43 5.41 -3.63
C VAL A 6 1.36 6.31 -2.82
N THR A 7 1.09 7.61 -2.82
CA THR A 7 1.82 8.56 -1.99
C THR A 7 1.06 8.82 -0.69
N GLY A 8 1.76 8.89 0.45
CA GLY A 8 1.10 9.15 1.73
C GLY A 8 0.27 7.96 2.24
N GLY A 9 0.61 6.74 1.81
CA GLY A 9 -0.13 5.51 2.13
C GLY A 9 -0.05 5.10 3.60
N SER A 10 0.83 5.69 4.39
CA SER A 10 0.89 5.46 5.84
C SER A 10 -0.03 6.42 6.62
N GLY A 11 -0.67 7.39 5.96
CA GLY A 11 -1.65 8.32 6.55
C GLY A 11 -3.06 7.74 6.72
N PHE A 12 -4.00 8.53 7.27
CA PHE A 12 -5.36 8.04 7.57
C PHE A 12 -6.12 7.51 6.34
N ILE A 13 -6.30 8.34 5.31
CA ILE A 13 -6.99 7.94 4.07
C ILE A 13 -6.12 6.97 3.27
N GLY A 14 -4.83 7.27 3.12
CA GLY A 14 -3.89 6.46 2.36
C GLY A 14 -3.82 5.02 2.85
N SER A 15 -3.73 4.80 4.16
CA SER A 15 -3.61 3.44 4.72
C SER A 15 -4.87 2.62 4.54
N ASN A 16 -6.05 3.24 4.64
CA ASN A 16 -7.31 2.56 4.33
C ASN A 16 -7.42 2.20 2.84
N PHE A 17 -6.95 3.08 1.95
CA PHE A 17 -6.90 2.79 0.52
C PHE A 17 -5.93 1.64 0.18
N VAL A 18 -4.71 1.66 0.75
CA VAL A 18 -3.74 0.58 0.60
C VAL A 18 -4.31 -0.74 1.15
N ARG A 19 -4.93 -0.71 2.34
CA ARG A 19 -5.62 -1.87 2.94
C ARG A 19 -6.70 -2.43 2.03
N LEU A 20 -7.53 -1.55 1.43
CA LEU A 20 -8.59 -1.96 0.51
C LEU A 20 -8.01 -2.72 -0.70
N LEU A 21 -6.93 -2.22 -1.29
CA LEU A 21 -6.30 -2.83 -2.47
C LEU A 21 -5.59 -4.15 -2.16
N LEU A 22 -4.95 -4.26 -0.99
CA LEU A 22 -4.16 -5.44 -0.61
C LEU A 22 -4.95 -6.54 0.11
N SER A 23 -6.16 -6.23 0.60
CA SER A 23 -7.06 -7.21 1.22
C SER A 23 -7.39 -8.36 0.26
N ASN A 24 -7.81 -9.50 0.82
CA ASN A 24 -8.21 -10.69 0.05
C ASN A 24 -7.13 -11.14 -0.95
N ASN A 25 -5.86 -11.18 -0.52
CA ASN A 25 -4.70 -11.54 -1.35
C ASN A 25 -4.54 -10.65 -2.60
N ALA A 26 -4.78 -9.35 -2.42
CA ALA A 26 -4.69 -8.32 -3.45
C ALA A 26 -5.59 -8.59 -4.68
N SER A 27 -6.76 -9.20 -4.48
CA SER A 27 -7.69 -9.52 -5.58
C SER A 27 -8.12 -8.27 -6.33
N LEU A 28 -8.48 -7.20 -5.61
CA LEU A 28 -8.90 -5.94 -6.20
C LEU A 28 -7.75 -5.24 -6.95
N LEU A 29 -6.54 -5.29 -6.41
CA LEU A 29 -5.34 -4.77 -7.09
C LEU A 29 -5.17 -5.44 -8.47
N LYS A 30 -5.28 -6.78 -8.51
CA LYS A 30 -5.13 -7.61 -9.72
C LYS A 30 -6.26 -7.40 -10.72
N GLU A 31 -7.51 -7.30 -10.26
CA GLU A 31 -8.67 -6.98 -11.09
C GLU A 31 -8.52 -5.62 -11.81
N ASN A 32 -7.80 -4.68 -11.19
CA ASN A 32 -7.48 -3.38 -11.77
C ASN A 32 -6.19 -3.39 -12.64
N GLY A 33 -5.61 -4.56 -12.90
CA GLY A 33 -4.48 -4.72 -13.82
C GLY A 33 -3.11 -4.40 -13.23
N TYR A 34 -2.98 -4.40 -11.90
CA TYR A 34 -1.73 -4.19 -11.18
C TYR A 34 -1.30 -5.46 -10.43
N ASP A 35 0.00 -5.73 -10.46
CA ASP A 35 0.62 -6.85 -9.75
C ASP A 35 1.14 -6.41 -8.37
N HIS A 36 1.52 -5.14 -8.25
CA HIS A 36 2.26 -4.60 -7.10
C HIS A 36 1.76 -3.21 -6.70
N LEU A 37 1.74 -2.93 -5.40
CA LEU A 37 1.54 -1.60 -4.84
C LEU A 37 2.84 -1.09 -4.23
N ILE A 38 3.25 0.12 -4.61
CA ILE A 38 4.40 0.82 -4.03
C ILE A 38 3.84 1.97 -3.20
N ASN A 39 4.08 1.97 -1.89
CA ASN A 39 3.74 3.07 -1.01
C ASN A 39 4.97 3.95 -0.78
N LEU A 40 4.95 5.15 -1.37
CA LEU A 40 5.95 6.19 -1.14
C LEU A 40 5.44 7.15 -0.06
N ASP A 41 6.04 7.13 1.12
CA ASP A 41 5.60 7.97 2.23
C ASP A 41 6.77 8.62 2.95
N ALA A 42 6.74 9.95 3.05
CA ALA A 42 7.74 10.75 3.76
C ALA A 42 7.61 10.66 5.29
N LEU A 43 6.66 9.90 5.83
CA LEU A 43 6.44 9.63 7.26
C LEU A 43 6.46 10.91 8.13
N THR A 44 5.90 11.99 7.60
CA THR A 44 5.83 13.27 8.31
C THR A 44 4.57 13.30 9.20
N TYR A 45 3.86 14.42 9.26
CA TYR A 45 2.83 14.74 10.26
C TYR A 45 1.86 13.59 10.63
N ALA A 46 1.37 12.83 9.65
CA ALA A 46 0.34 11.80 9.87
C ALA A 46 0.73 10.39 9.41
N GLY A 47 1.99 10.16 9.02
CA GLY A 47 2.43 8.85 8.53
C GLY A 47 2.76 7.91 9.68
N ASN A 48 2.06 6.77 9.76
CA ASN A 48 2.38 5.70 10.71
C ASN A 48 2.58 4.36 9.97
N PRO A 49 3.82 3.84 9.88
CA PRO A 49 4.10 2.55 9.23
C PRO A 49 3.30 1.38 9.83
N ALA A 50 3.00 1.42 11.14
CA ALA A 50 2.20 0.39 11.81
C ALA A 50 0.78 0.29 11.25
N ASN A 51 0.29 1.29 10.51
CA ASN A 51 -0.97 1.20 9.79
C ASN A 51 -0.94 0.14 8.69
N LEU A 52 0.22 -0.34 8.24
CA LEU A 52 0.37 -1.30 7.13
C LEU A 52 1.26 -2.49 7.46
N SER A 53 1.57 -2.73 8.74
CA SER A 53 2.45 -3.82 9.19
C SER A 53 1.98 -5.21 8.75
N ASP A 54 0.67 -5.39 8.55
CA ASP A 54 0.06 -6.64 8.10
C ASP A 54 0.51 -7.03 6.68
N PHE A 55 1.02 -6.07 5.89
CA PHE A 55 1.38 -6.26 4.48
C PHE A 55 2.87 -6.20 4.19
N GLU A 56 3.71 -5.85 5.18
CA GLU A 56 5.17 -5.64 5.00
C GLU A 56 5.91 -6.84 4.40
N ASN A 57 5.40 -8.05 4.60
CA ASN A 57 6.00 -9.29 4.11
C ASN A 57 5.26 -9.90 2.91
N THR A 58 4.38 -9.14 2.25
CA THR A 58 3.65 -9.61 1.07
C THR A 58 4.37 -9.22 -0.21
N GLU A 59 4.40 -10.12 -1.20
CA GLU A 59 4.97 -9.81 -2.53
C GLU A 59 4.20 -8.72 -3.30
N ALA A 60 3.01 -8.35 -2.84
CA ALA A 60 2.16 -7.34 -3.47
C ALA A 60 2.39 -5.92 -2.93
N TYR A 61 3.24 -5.73 -1.91
CA TYR A 61 3.42 -4.46 -1.22
C TYR A 61 4.90 -4.12 -1.01
N GLU A 62 5.29 -2.91 -1.42
CA GLU A 62 6.63 -2.37 -1.20
C GLU A 62 6.49 -0.99 -0.56
N PHE A 63 7.28 -0.75 0.48
CA PHE A 63 7.36 0.53 1.16
C PHE A 63 8.64 1.27 0.78
N VAL A 64 8.51 2.54 0.40
CA VAL A 64 9.62 3.44 0.04
C VAL A 64 9.48 4.75 0.82
N HIS A 65 10.60 5.27 1.34
CA HIS A 65 10.68 6.52 2.09
C HIS A 65 11.61 7.52 1.41
#